data_AF-A0A7Y2MWK8-F1
#
_entry.id   AF-A0A7Y2MWK8-F1
#
_cell.length_a   1.000
_cell.length_b   1.000
_cell.length_c   1.000
_cell.angle_alpha   90.00
_cell.angle_beta   90.00
_cell.angle_gamma   90.00
#
_symmetry.space_group_name_H-M   'P 1'
#
loop_
_entity.id
_entity.type
_entity.pdbx_description
1 polymer ?
#
loop_
_entity_poly.entity_id
_entity_poly.type
_entity_poly.pdbx_seq_one_letter_code
_entity_poly.pdbx_strand_id
1 'polypeptide(L)'
;MSFDHLLIRDVEGERRVDGQALPLRVGTSSECQLRLPGPGVEPVALLDLLDGMPFVQPVGRSESLTINGEILDTSRRLVDGDELQFYGSRIRVSIDAGKVVLDVRLEDSAYVTRPPDMADDEVMPDDEAIAPTAFTRATETAAIPEKHRISPLRYIVGGGLAFLLLASYLLFSAKSVQFEIEPASSDDFSISGGWFRLPVGDRTLLRKGNHTVTVKKQGYYDIQQSFV
;
A
#
# COMPACT_ATOMS: atom_id res chain seq x y z
N MET A 1 1.14 39.10 -9.38
CA MET A 1 0.31 39.13 -8.17
C MET A 1 0.58 37.82 -7.45
N SER A 2 0.78 37.84 -6.13
CA SER A 2 1.06 36.65 -5.33
C SER A 2 -0.12 36.42 -4.38
N PHE A 3 -0.62 35.19 -4.35
CA PHE A 3 -1.70 34.78 -3.46
C PHE A 3 -1.14 33.95 -2.31
N ASP A 4 -1.73 34.08 -1.13
CA ASP A 4 -1.37 33.37 0.10
C ASP A 4 -2.45 32.35 0.53
N HIS A 5 -3.61 32.35 -0.14
CA HIS A 5 -4.74 31.47 0.14
C HIS A 5 -5.60 31.25 -1.10
N LEU A 6 -6.41 30.19 -1.04
CA LEU A 6 -7.49 29.89 -1.99
C LEU A 6 -8.83 29.95 -1.25
N LEU A 7 -9.89 30.36 -1.95
CA LEU A 7 -11.27 30.27 -1.47
C LEU A 7 -11.98 29.18 -2.26
N ILE A 8 -12.67 28.28 -1.57
CA ILE A 8 -13.53 27.27 -2.18
C ILE A 8 -14.97 27.67 -1.90
N ARG A 9 -15.76 27.80 -2.95
CA ARG A 9 -17.19 28.07 -2.87
C ARG A 9 -17.94 26.88 -3.44
N ASP A 10 -18.70 26.20 -2.60
CA ASP A 10 -19.52 25.07 -2.98
C ASP A 10 -20.96 25.25 -2.46
N VAL A 11 -21.73 24.16 -2.38
CA VAL A 11 -23.11 24.17 -1.86
C VAL A 11 -23.18 24.29 -0.33
N GLU A 12 -22.09 23.95 0.38
CA GLU A 12 -21.99 24.04 1.84
C GLU A 12 -21.60 25.45 2.29
N GLY A 13 -20.97 26.23 1.40
CA GLY A 13 -20.69 27.64 1.59
C GLY A 13 -19.35 28.06 1.01
N GLU A 14 -18.74 29.07 1.63
CA GLU A 14 -17.40 29.52 1.28
C GLU A 14 -16.42 29.16 2.41
N ARG A 15 -15.30 28.52 2.05
CA ARG A 15 -14.22 28.21 3.00
C ARG A 15 -12.87 28.65 2.46
N ARG A 16 -12.00 29.07 3.38
CA ARG A 16 -10.63 29.48 3.09
C ARG A 16 -9.65 28.34 3.31
N VAL A 17 -8.72 28.19 2.36
CA VAL A 17 -7.58 27.28 2.44
C VAL A 17 -6.32 28.12 2.40
N ASP A 18 -5.63 28.22 3.54
CA ASP A 18 -4.36 28.93 3.63
C ASP A 18 -3.25 28.19 2.88
N GLY A 19 -2.25 28.92 2.39
CA GLY A 19 -1.13 28.34 1.64
C GLY A 19 -0.36 27.25 2.39
N GLN A 20 -0.37 27.25 3.73
CA GLN A 20 0.25 26.20 4.54
C GLN A 20 -0.52 24.86 4.50
N ALA A 21 -1.79 24.88 4.09
CA ALA A 21 -2.64 23.70 3.95
C ALA A 21 -2.65 23.15 2.51
N LEU A 22 -1.88 23.76 1.60
CA LEU A 22 -1.67 23.29 0.24
C LEU A 22 -0.51 22.27 0.20
N PRO A 23 -0.47 21.34 -0.77
CA PRO A 23 -1.40 21.17 -1.89
C PRO A 23 -2.77 20.61 -1.47
N LEU A 24 -3.84 21.20 -2.01
CA LEU A 24 -5.21 20.72 -1.88
C LEU A 24 -5.43 19.51 -2.80
N ARG A 25 -5.81 18.36 -2.23
CA ARG A 25 -6.14 17.16 -3.00
C ARG A 25 -7.58 17.25 -3.51
N VAL A 26 -7.72 17.05 -4.82
CA VAL A 26 -9.00 17.02 -5.53
C VAL A 26 -9.21 15.62 -6.08
N GLY A 27 -10.37 15.02 -5.85
CA GLY A 27 -10.69 13.68 -6.38
C GLY A 27 -11.81 12.97 -5.63
N THR A 28 -11.94 11.66 -5.87
CA THR A 28 -13.10 10.87 -5.40
C THR A 28 -12.89 10.20 -4.04
N SER A 29 -11.63 10.14 -3.59
CA SER A 29 -11.22 9.58 -2.31
C SER A 29 -11.79 10.32 -1.09
N SER A 30 -12.00 9.61 0.02
CA SER A 30 -12.34 10.22 1.32
C SER A 30 -11.21 11.09 1.89
N GLU A 31 -9.98 10.89 1.42
CA GLU A 31 -8.79 11.65 1.85
C GLU A 31 -8.61 12.96 1.07
N CYS A 32 -9.47 13.25 0.08
CA CYS A 32 -9.42 14.49 -0.70
C CYS A 32 -10.12 15.62 0.06
N GLN A 33 -9.43 16.76 0.21
CA GLN A 33 -10.04 17.94 0.82
C GLN A 33 -11.12 18.56 -0.07
N LEU A 34 -11.00 18.47 -1.40
CA LEU A 34 -12.08 18.78 -2.34
C LEU A 34 -12.57 17.49 -2.98
N ARG A 35 -13.67 16.97 -2.46
CA ARG A 35 -14.25 15.71 -2.91
C ARG A 35 -15.12 15.93 -4.14
N LEU A 36 -14.81 15.22 -5.21
CA LEU A 36 -15.61 15.17 -6.42
C LEU A 36 -16.35 13.84 -6.50
N PRO A 37 -17.62 13.81 -6.90
CA PRO A 37 -18.30 12.59 -7.32
C PRO A 37 -17.79 12.11 -8.67
N GLY A 38 -17.75 10.79 -8.83
CA GLY A 38 -17.24 10.11 -10.01
C GLY A 38 -16.74 8.70 -9.65
N PRO A 39 -16.29 7.92 -10.64
CA PRO A 39 -15.61 6.65 -10.38
C PRO A 39 -14.26 6.86 -9.67
N GLY A 40 -13.63 5.76 -9.26
CA GLY A 40 -12.32 5.80 -8.62
C GLY A 40 -12.35 6.00 -7.11
N VAL A 41 -11.17 5.91 -6.49
CA VAL A 41 -10.94 6.07 -5.04
C VAL A 41 -9.66 6.84 -4.72
N GLU A 42 -9.07 7.47 -5.74
CA GLU A 42 -7.78 8.17 -5.65
C GLU A 42 -7.94 9.67 -5.91
N PRO A 43 -6.99 10.51 -5.45
CA PRO A 43 -6.88 11.88 -5.92
C PRO A 43 -6.64 11.92 -7.44
N VAL A 44 -7.25 12.89 -8.13
CA VAL A 44 -7.13 13.10 -9.58
C VAL A 44 -6.30 14.33 -9.93
N ALA A 45 -6.25 15.31 -9.01
CA ALA A 45 -5.38 16.47 -9.12
C ALA A 45 -4.96 17.03 -7.76
N LEU A 46 -3.86 17.77 -7.77
CA LEU A 46 -3.40 18.62 -6.69
C LEU A 46 -3.51 20.08 -7.12
N LEU A 47 -4.10 20.91 -6.27
CA LEU A 47 -4.16 22.36 -6.46
C LEU A 47 -3.26 23.03 -5.43
N ASP A 48 -2.37 23.91 -5.88
CA ASP A 48 -1.36 24.52 -5.03
C ASP A 48 -0.96 25.92 -5.54
N LEU A 49 -0.23 26.68 -4.74
CA LEU A 49 0.26 28.03 -5.02
C LEU A 49 1.79 28.01 -5.16
N LEU A 50 2.29 27.97 -6.39
CA LEU A 50 3.73 28.06 -6.68
C LEU A 50 4.13 29.51 -6.87
N ASP A 51 5.02 30.04 -6.03
CA ASP A 51 5.42 31.45 -6.01
C ASP A 51 4.20 32.40 -5.95
N GLY A 52 3.17 31.97 -5.23
CA GLY A 52 1.90 32.68 -5.11
C GLY A 52 1.03 32.66 -6.36
N MET A 53 1.30 31.80 -7.34
CA MET A 53 0.47 31.58 -8.52
C MET A 53 -0.25 30.23 -8.42
N PRO A 54 -1.58 30.15 -8.68
CA PRO A 54 -2.29 28.89 -8.64
C PRO A 54 -1.86 27.99 -9.78
N PHE A 55 -1.60 26.72 -9.46
CA PHE A 55 -1.34 25.68 -10.43
C PHE A 55 -2.10 24.41 -10.08
N VAL A 56 -2.38 23.62 -11.10
CA VAL A 56 -2.99 22.30 -11.00
C VAL A 56 -1.99 21.27 -11.51
N GLN A 57 -1.84 20.18 -10.78
CA GLN A 57 -1.01 19.05 -11.15
C GLN A 57 -1.86 17.78 -11.21
N PRO A 58 -1.90 17.06 -12.34
CA PRO A 58 -2.62 15.80 -12.41
C PRO A 58 -1.92 14.73 -11.55
N VAL A 59 -2.71 13.92 -10.85
CA VAL A 59 -2.26 12.77 -10.07
C VAL A 59 -3.19 11.58 -10.32
N GLY A 60 -2.69 10.37 -10.13
CA GLY A 60 -3.41 9.16 -10.54
C GLY A 60 -3.18 8.81 -12.01
N ARG A 61 -3.55 7.58 -12.41
CA ARG A 61 -3.25 7.02 -13.74
C ARG A 61 -4.46 6.79 -14.64
N SER A 62 -5.67 7.07 -14.14
CA SER A 62 -6.85 6.34 -14.62
C SER A 62 -8.02 7.23 -15.04
N GLU A 63 -8.07 8.49 -14.60
CA GLU A 63 -9.24 9.34 -14.80
C GLU A 63 -8.79 10.77 -15.13
N SER A 64 -9.05 11.18 -16.38
CA SER A 64 -8.58 12.44 -16.92
C SER A 64 -9.50 13.60 -16.53
N LEU A 65 -9.11 14.32 -15.47
CA LEU A 65 -9.54 15.71 -15.26
C LEU A 65 -9.21 16.50 -16.55
N THR A 66 -10.17 17.26 -17.06
CA THR A 66 -9.93 18.19 -18.17
C THR A 66 -9.84 19.62 -17.66
N ILE A 67 -9.04 20.43 -18.34
CA ILE A 67 -8.99 21.88 -18.18
C ILE A 67 -9.42 22.53 -19.49
N ASN A 68 -10.49 23.32 -19.46
CA ASN A 68 -11.08 23.95 -20.65
C ASN A 68 -11.38 22.95 -21.79
N GLY A 69 -11.74 21.71 -21.44
CA GLY A 69 -12.03 20.63 -22.39
C GLY A 69 -10.82 19.81 -22.87
N GLU A 70 -9.60 20.19 -22.51
CA GLU A 70 -8.37 19.43 -22.83
C GLU A 70 -7.95 18.56 -21.65
N ILE A 71 -7.46 17.34 -21.90
CA ILE A 71 -6.96 16.46 -20.84
C ILE A 71 -5.77 17.12 -20.13
N LEU A 72 -5.84 17.18 -18.79
CA LEU A 72 -4.73 17.63 -17.96
C LEU A 72 -3.74 16.47 -17.76
N ASP A 73 -2.75 16.36 -18.62
CA ASP A 73 -1.68 15.34 -18.56
C ASP A 73 -0.42 15.80 -17.82
N THR A 74 -0.26 17.12 -17.70
CA THR A 74 0.91 17.81 -17.17
C THR A 74 0.47 18.93 -16.23
N SER A 75 1.40 19.39 -15.38
CA SER A 75 1.12 20.51 -14.48
C SER A 75 0.89 21.79 -15.28
N ARG A 76 -0.18 22.53 -14.96
CA ARG A 76 -0.53 23.79 -15.63
C ARG A 76 -0.83 24.87 -14.61
N ARG A 77 -0.41 26.10 -14.94
CA ARG A 77 -0.79 27.29 -14.18
C ARG A 77 -2.24 27.63 -14.50
N LEU A 78 -3.02 27.93 -13.46
CA LEU A 78 -4.40 28.37 -13.59
C LEU A 78 -4.48 29.87 -13.86
N VAL A 79 -5.39 30.26 -14.73
CA VAL A 79 -5.75 31.65 -15.04
C VAL A 79 -7.21 31.92 -14.73
N ASP A 80 -7.58 33.20 -14.70
CA ASP A 80 -8.98 33.59 -14.53
C ASP A 80 -9.84 33.01 -15.65
N GLY A 81 -10.96 32.41 -15.29
CA GLY A 81 -11.90 31.79 -16.22
C GLY A 81 -11.60 30.33 -16.56
N ASP A 82 -10.48 29.76 -16.10
CA ASP A 82 -10.19 28.33 -16.31
C ASP A 82 -11.28 27.46 -15.69
N GLU A 83 -11.64 26.39 -16.39
CA GLU A 83 -12.67 25.45 -15.97
C GLU A 83 -12.12 24.03 -15.92
N LEU A 84 -12.07 23.45 -14.72
CA LEU A 84 -11.71 22.06 -14.50
C LEU A 84 -12.98 21.21 -14.52
N GLN A 85 -12.99 20.13 -15.30
CA GLN A 85 -14.14 19.22 -15.38
C GLN A 85 -13.76 17.76 -15.12
N PHE A 86 -14.60 17.10 -14.32
CA PHE A 86 -14.42 15.70 -13.95
C PHE A 86 -15.79 15.04 -13.73
N TYR A 87 -16.18 14.09 -14.59
CA TYR A 87 -17.42 13.31 -14.46
C TYR A 87 -18.67 14.16 -14.09
N GLY A 88 -18.89 15.25 -14.82
CA GLY A 88 -20.01 16.18 -14.59
C GLY A 88 -19.78 17.17 -13.44
N SER A 89 -18.73 17.03 -12.64
CA SER A 89 -18.29 18.07 -11.71
C SER A 89 -17.56 19.16 -12.46
N ARG A 90 -17.88 20.42 -12.17
CA ARG A 90 -17.26 21.59 -12.77
C ARG A 90 -16.69 22.50 -11.68
N ILE A 91 -15.42 22.86 -11.81
CA ILE A 91 -14.75 23.83 -10.93
C ILE A 91 -14.31 25.00 -11.80
N ARG A 92 -14.93 26.17 -11.60
CA ARG A 92 -14.51 27.40 -12.28
C ARG A 92 -13.53 28.16 -11.41
N VAL A 93 -12.39 28.51 -11.99
CA VAL A 93 -11.37 29.33 -11.36
C VAL A 93 -11.69 30.79 -11.67
N SER A 94 -11.81 31.60 -10.62
CA SER A 94 -11.92 33.05 -10.72
C SER A 94 -10.77 33.70 -9.98
N ILE A 95 -10.00 34.53 -10.69
CA ILE A 95 -8.84 35.24 -10.15
C ILE A 95 -9.09 36.73 -10.33
N ASP A 96 -9.44 37.39 -9.22
CA ASP A 96 -9.62 38.85 -9.16
C ASP A 96 -8.58 39.48 -8.22
N ALA A 97 -8.50 40.81 -8.16
CA ALA A 97 -7.49 41.61 -7.47
C ALA A 97 -7.30 41.23 -5.98
N GLY A 98 -6.50 40.19 -5.75
CA GLY A 98 -6.07 39.68 -4.45
C GLY A 98 -6.68 38.35 -3.99
N LYS A 99 -7.51 37.67 -4.80
CA LYS A 99 -8.15 36.40 -4.40
C LYS A 99 -8.23 35.40 -5.54
N VAL A 100 -7.98 34.13 -5.23
CA VAL A 100 -8.28 32.99 -6.11
C VAL A 100 -9.49 32.26 -5.52
N VAL A 101 -10.55 32.16 -6.30
CA VAL A 101 -11.81 31.51 -5.92
C VAL A 101 -12.03 30.30 -6.83
N LEU A 102 -12.34 29.16 -6.23
CA LEU A 102 -12.75 27.93 -6.89
C LEU A 102 -14.25 27.78 -6.67
N ASP A 103 -15.06 28.05 -7.69
CA ASP A 103 -16.52 27.82 -7.65
C ASP A 103 -16.81 26.40 -8.10
N VAL A 104 -17.27 25.58 -7.16
CA VAL A 104 -17.50 24.14 -7.33
C VAL A 104 -18.99 23.91 -7.56
N ARG A 105 -19.31 23.42 -8.75
CA ARG A 105 -20.65 23.01 -9.17
C ARG A 105 -20.66 21.50 -9.36
N LEU A 106 -21.43 20.82 -8.50
CA LEU A 106 -21.60 19.36 -8.53
C LEU A 106 -22.96 18.96 -9.12
N GLU A 107 -23.79 19.91 -9.54
CA GLU A 107 -25.18 19.64 -9.94
C GLU A 107 -25.30 18.72 -11.18
N ASP A 108 -24.33 18.78 -12.10
CA ASP A 108 -24.27 17.92 -13.29
C ASP A 108 -23.58 16.56 -13.04
N SER A 109 -23.08 16.33 -11.83
CA SER A 109 -22.38 15.09 -11.43
C SER A 109 -23.27 14.07 -10.70
N ALA A 110 -24.50 14.48 -10.37
CA ALA A 110 -25.49 13.61 -9.77
C ALA A 110 -25.97 12.57 -10.78
N TYR A 111 -25.36 11.37 -10.76
CA TYR A 111 -25.84 10.14 -11.39
C TYR A 111 -26.62 10.35 -12.70
N VAL A 112 -25.93 10.92 -13.69
CA VAL A 112 -26.46 10.95 -15.05
C VAL A 112 -26.29 9.55 -15.61
N THR A 113 -27.33 8.72 -15.50
CA THR A 113 -27.47 7.46 -16.25
C THR A 113 -27.74 7.75 -17.73
N ARG A 114 -27.05 8.73 -18.33
CA ARG A 114 -27.10 8.89 -19.78
C ARG A 114 -26.20 7.80 -20.37
N PRO A 115 -26.75 6.91 -21.19
CA PRO A 115 -25.92 6.03 -21.99
C PRO A 115 -24.91 6.88 -22.78
N PRO A 116 -23.70 6.35 -23.04
CA PRO A 116 -22.68 7.05 -23.80
C PRO A 116 -23.22 7.47 -25.18
N ASP A 117 -22.94 8.71 -25.58
CA ASP A 117 -23.23 9.18 -26.93
C ASP A 117 -22.30 8.43 -27.91
N MET A 118 -22.87 7.54 -28.71
CA MET A 118 -22.17 6.93 -29.84
C MET A 118 -22.06 7.99 -30.95
N ALA A 119 -20.88 8.14 -31.55
CA ALA A 119 -20.73 8.99 -32.73
C ALA A 119 -21.58 8.42 -33.88
N ASP A 120 -22.43 9.25 -34.48
CA ASP A 120 -23.44 8.87 -35.48
C ASP A 120 -22.88 8.38 -36.84
N ASP A 121 -21.56 8.17 -36.97
CA ASP A 121 -20.90 7.89 -38.27
C ASP A 121 -20.22 6.51 -38.33
N GLU A 122 -20.85 5.46 -37.77
CA GLU A 122 -20.52 4.09 -38.18
C GLU A 122 -21.64 3.54 -39.07
N VAL A 123 -21.33 3.42 -40.36
CA VAL A 123 -22.15 2.72 -41.36
C VAL A 123 -22.44 1.32 -40.82
N MET A 124 -23.68 1.10 -40.35
CA MET A 124 -24.13 -0.23 -39.96
C MET A 124 -24.10 -1.15 -41.19
N PRO A 125 -23.46 -2.33 -41.11
CA PRO A 125 -23.62 -3.34 -42.14
C PRO A 125 -25.09 -3.82 -42.16
N ASP A 126 -25.59 -4.16 -43.35
CA ASP A 126 -26.97 -4.61 -43.59
C ASP A 126 -27.45 -5.69 -42.60
N ASP A 127 -28.76 -5.66 -42.29
CA ASP A 127 -29.48 -6.57 -41.41
C ASP A 127 -29.24 -8.05 -41.77
N GLU A 128 -28.23 -8.66 -41.15
CA GLU A 128 -28.09 -10.12 -41.13
C GLU A 128 -29.03 -10.69 -40.05
N ALA A 129 -30.02 -11.48 -40.49
CA ALA A 129 -31.03 -12.05 -39.61
C ALA A 129 -30.39 -12.97 -38.55
N ILE A 130 -30.37 -12.52 -37.29
CA ILE A 130 -29.82 -13.27 -36.16
C ILE A 130 -30.75 -14.45 -35.84
N ALA A 131 -30.25 -15.67 -36.06
CA ALA A 131 -30.97 -16.89 -35.66
C ALA A 131 -30.98 -17.04 -34.13
N PRO A 132 -32.12 -17.41 -33.51
CA PRO A 132 -32.22 -17.54 -32.06
C PRO A 132 -31.33 -18.69 -31.55
N THR A 133 -30.37 -18.36 -30.70
CA THR A 133 -29.50 -19.33 -30.03
C THR A 133 -30.25 -19.92 -28.83
N ALA A 134 -30.31 -21.25 -28.72
CA ALA A 134 -30.99 -21.91 -27.62
C ALA A 134 -30.34 -21.54 -26.27
N PHE A 135 -31.14 -20.95 -25.38
CA PHE A 135 -30.70 -20.47 -24.08
C PHE A 135 -30.32 -21.64 -23.17
N THR A 136 -29.04 -21.79 -22.86
CA THR A 136 -28.59 -22.70 -21.80
C THR A 136 -28.52 -21.90 -20.50
N ARG A 137 -29.28 -22.29 -19.48
CA ARG A 137 -29.30 -21.61 -18.18
C ARG A 137 -27.90 -21.67 -17.58
N ALA A 138 -27.23 -20.53 -17.44
CA ALA A 138 -26.03 -20.36 -16.63
C ALA A 138 -26.38 -20.46 -15.12
N THR A 139 -26.96 -21.58 -14.70
CA THR A 139 -26.93 -21.96 -13.30
C THR A 139 -25.56 -22.57 -13.09
N GLU A 140 -24.72 -21.83 -12.38
CA GLU A 140 -23.26 -21.96 -12.22
C GLU A 140 -22.40 -21.05 -13.09
N THR A 141 -22.75 -19.76 -13.20
CA THR A 141 -21.69 -18.78 -12.90
C THR A 141 -21.51 -18.79 -11.39
N ALA A 142 -20.84 -19.83 -10.88
CA ALA A 142 -20.23 -19.74 -9.57
C ALA A 142 -19.49 -18.41 -9.55
N ALA A 143 -19.82 -17.54 -8.59
CA ALA A 143 -19.04 -16.35 -8.31
C ALA A 143 -17.59 -16.80 -8.37
N ILE A 144 -16.81 -16.31 -9.34
CA ILE A 144 -15.39 -16.64 -9.42
C ILE A 144 -14.88 -16.22 -8.05
N PRO A 145 -14.53 -17.18 -7.16
CA PRO A 145 -14.09 -16.79 -5.84
C PRO A 145 -12.84 -15.97 -6.14
N GLU A 146 -12.90 -14.67 -5.86
CA GLU A 146 -11.77 -13.79 -5.97
C GLU A 146 -10.68 -14.51 -5.18
N LYS A 147 -9.72 -15.10 -5.92
CA LYS A 147 -8.83 -16.10 -5.37
C LYS A 147 -8.01 -15.33 -4.39
N HIS A 148 -8.41 -15.37 -3.11
CA HIS A 148 -7.84 -14.59 -2.04
C HIS A 148 -6.37 -14.97 -2.06
N ARG A 149 -5.56 -14.12 -2.70
CA ARG A 149 -4.15 -14.38 -2.90
C ARG A 149 -3.60 -14.27 -1.49
N ILE A 150 -3.48 -15.41 -0.81
CA ILE A 150 -2.87 -15.48 0.51
C ILE A 150 -1.52 -14.84 0.31
N SER A 151 -1.37 -13.62 0.84
CA SER A 151 -0.22 -12.81 0.49
C SER A 151 1.04 -13.57 0.95
N PRO A 152 2.08 -13.66 0.11
CA PRO A 152 3.31 -14.37 0.48
C PRO A 152 3.91 -13.81 1.78
N LEU A 153 3.62 -12.53 2.07
CA LEU A 153 3.96 -11.88 3.32
C LEU A 153 3.40 -12.57 4.57
N ARG A 154 2.16 -13.10 4.53
CA ARG A 154 1.57 -13.82 5.67
C ARG A 154 2.35 -15.09 6.00
N TYR A 155 2.90 -15.78 4.99
CA TYR A 155 3.76 -16.94 5.21
C TYR A 155 5.12 -16.56 5.75
N ILE A 156 5.72 -15.45 5.28
CA ILE A 156 7.00 -14.96 5.80
C ILE A 156 6.85 -14.55 7.27
N VAL A 157 5.81 -13.78 7.59
CA VAL A 157 5.53 -13.34 8.96
C VAL A 157 5.19 -14.52 9.87
N GLY A 158 4.31 -15.43 9.42
CA GLY A 158 3.95 -16.63 10.17
C GLY A 158 5.15 -17.56 10.40
N GLY A 159 5.98 -17.76 9.38
CA GLY A 159 7.20 -18.56 9.47
C GLY A 159 8.24 -17.94 10.41
N GLY A 160 8.42 -16.61 10.32
CA GLY A 160 9.29 -15.87 11.23
C GLY A 160 8.83 -15.99 12.69
N LEU A 161 7.53 -15.81 12.95
CA LEU A 161 6.96 -15.96 14.29
C LEU A 161 7.10 -17.39 14.82
N ALA A 162 6.81 -18.40 14.00
CA ALA A 162 6.97 -19.80 14.37
C ALA A 162 8.44 -20.15 14.69
N PHE A 163 9.39 -19.63 13.90
CA PHE A 163 10.81 -19.78 14.17
C PHE A 163 11.21 -19.13 15.51
N LEU A 164 10.72 -17.92 15.78
CA LEU A 164 11.00 -17.20 17.03
C LEU A 164 10.44 -17.93 18.25
N LEU A 165 9.23 -18.47 18.15
CA LEU A 165 8.63 -19.31 19.19
C LEU A 165 9.42 -20.61 19.39
N LEU A 166 9.87 -21.25 18.32
CA LEU A 166 10.68 -22.46 18.40
C LEU A 166 12.04 -22.17 19.04
N ALA A 167 12.71 -21.08 18.64
CA ALA A 167 13.97 -20.64 19.23
C ALA A 167 13.81 -20.30 20.72
N SER A 168 12.75 -19.57 21.08
CA SER A 168 12.40 -19.27 22.47
C SER A 168 12.18 -20.55 23.27
N TYR A 169 11.39 -21.49 22.77
CA TYR A 169 11.17 -22.79 23.40
C TYR A 169 12.47 -23.57 23.62
N LEU A 170 13.38 -23.56 22.64
CA LEU A 170 14.68 -24.22 22.75
C LEU A 170 15.57 -23.60 23.83
N LEU A 171 15.63 -22.27 23.87
CA LEU A 171 16.43 -21.54 24.86
C LEU A 171 15.87 -21.73 26.28
N PHE A 172 14.54 -21.60 26.46
CA PHE A 172 13.91 -21.75 27.77
C PHE A 172 13.90 -23.19 28.29
N SER A 173 13.90 -24.19 27.40
CA SER A 173 13.95 -25.61 27.80
C SER A 173 15.38 -26.12 28.05
N ALA A 174 16.42 -25.36 27.71
CA ALA A 174 17.81 -25.76 27.88
C ALA A 174 18.33 -25.45 29.29
N LYS A 175 19.28 -26.25 29.77
CA LYS A 175 20.04 -26.00 31.00
C LYS A 175 21.41 -25.45 30.66
N SER A 176 21.86 -24.47 31.43
CA SER A 176 23.19 -23.90 31.30
C SER A 176 24.19 -24.74 32.11
N VAL A 177 25.05 -25.48 31.41
CA VAL A 177 26.05 -26.37 32.01
C VAL A 177 27.45 -25.77 31.82
N GLN A 178 28.27 -25.83 32.86
CA GLN A 178 29.68 -25.48 32.82
C GLN A 178 30.48 -26.74 33.11
N PHE A 179 31.53 -26.95 32.32
CA PHE A 179 32.45 -28.08 32.49
C PHE A 179 33.74 -27.57 33.11
N GLU A 180 34.07 -28.11 34.26
CA GLU A 180 35.34 -27.86 34.93
C GLU A 180 36.29 -29.01 34.57
N ILE A 181 37.38 -28.68 33.88
CA ILE A 181 38.36 -29.64 33.39
C ILE A 181 39.65 -29.42 34.15
N GLU A 182 40.06 -30.43 34.92
CA GLU A 182 41.35 -30.46 35.61
C GLU A 182 42.28 -31.49 34.97
N PRO A 183 43.53 -31.13 34.64
CA PRO A 183 44.16 -29.80 34.77
C PRO A 183 43.65 -28.79 33.73
N ALA A 184 43.52 -27.52 34.14
CA ALA A 184 43.08 -26.41 33.28
C ALA A 184 43.89 -26.37 31.97
N SER A 185 43.21 -26.00 30.86
CA SER A 185 43.65 -26.09 29.45
C SER A 185 43.57 -27.50 28.82
N SER A 186 42.41 -27.87 28.27
CA SER A 186 42.30 -29.01 27.36
C SER A 186 42.74 -28.61 25.95
N ASP A 187 43.39 -29.52 25.22
CA ASP A 187 43.78 -29.29 23.82
C ASP A 187 42.59 -29.47 22.87
N ASP A 188 41.68 -30.39 23.21
CA ASP A 188 40.44 -30.62 22.47
C ASP A 188 39.29 -30.92 23.43
N PHE A 189 38.16 -30.25 23.22
CA PHE A 189 36.93 -30.39 23.99
C PHE A 189 35.75 -30.47 23.03
N SER A 190 35.05 -31.60 23.03
CA SER A 190 33.87 -31.79 22.20
C SER A 190 32.72 -32.41 22.99
N ILE A 191 31.51 -31.89 22.73
CA ILE A 191 30.26 -32.44 23.26
C ILE A 191 29.49 -33.03 22.09
N SER A 192 29.27 -34.33 22.14
CA SER A 192 28.46 -35.07 21.17
C SER A 192 27.15 -35.54 21.82
N GLY A 193 26.12 -35.78 21.02
CA GLY A 193 24.79 -36.13 21.52
C GLY A 193 23.91 -34.93 21.86
N GLY A 194 22.61 -35.18 21.96
CA GLY A 194 21.56 -34.16 21.98
C GLY A 194 21.36 -33.48 20.62
N TRP A 195 20.11 -33.13 20.30
CA TRP A 195 19.77 -32.50 19.01
C TRP A 195 19.90 -30.97 19.02
N PHE A 196 20.07 -30.36 20.20
CA PHE A 196 20.28 -28.92 20.36
C PHE A 196 21.40 -28.64 21.36
N ARG A 197 22.39 -27.86 20.93
CA ARG A 197 23.52 -27.38 21.74
C ARG A 197 23.88 -25.97 21.28
N LEU A 198 24.10 -25.06 22.23
CA LEU A 198 24.49 -23.69 21.91
C LEU A 198 25.55 -23.22 22.92
N PRO A 199 26.81 -22.96 22.49
CA PRO A 199 27.82 -22.35 23.35
C PRO A 199 27.52 -20.87 23.60
N VAL A 200 27.63 -20.44 24.86
CA VAL A 200 27.39 -19.06 25.30
C VAL A 200 28.47 -18.67 26.31
N GLY A 201 29.54 -18.04 25.83
CA GLY A 201 30.73 -17.75 26.64
C GLY A 201 31.37 -19.04 27.17
N ASP A 202 31.61 -19.10 28.48
CA ASP A 202 32.23 -20.26 29.15
C ASP A 202 31.24 -21.40 29.47
N ARG A 203 29.97 -21.27 29.06
CA ARG A 203 28.90 -22.21 29.36
C ARG A 203 28.30 -22.75 28.08
N THR A 204 27.75 -23.96 28.14
CA THR A 204 27.00 -24.54 27.03
C THR A 204 25.56 -24.76 27.45
N LEU A 205 24.63 -24.25 26.64
CA LEU A 205 23.21 -24.58 26.77
C LEU A 205 22.96 -25.96 26.18
N LEU A 206 22.57 -26.89 27.04
CA LEU A 206 22.27 -28.27 26.70
C LEU A 206 20.82 -28.57 27.05
N ARG A 207 20.07 -29.09 26.09
CA ARG A 207 18.71 -29.60 26.35
C ARG A 207 18.78 -31.03 26.86
N LYS A 208 17.92 -31.39 27.81
CA LYS A 208 17.84 -32.75 28.38
C LYS A 208 17.93 -33.84 27.30
N GLY A 209 18.82 -34.80 27.49
CA GLY A 209 19.09 -35.85 26.53
C GLY A 209 20.45 -36.50 26.78
N ASN A 210 20.73 -37.58 26.06
CA ASN A 210 22.01 -38.26 26.19
C ASN A 210 23.10 -37.44 25.53
N HIS A 211 24.08 -37.02 26.33
CA HIS A 211 25.26 -36.30 25.90
C HIS A 211 26.51 -37.10 26.26
N THR A 212 27.54 -36.96 25.44
CA THR A 212 28.86 -37.53 25.67
C THR A 212 29.89 -36.42 25.51
N VAL A 213 30.62 -36.14 26.59
CA VAL A 213 31.78 -35.24 26.55
C VAL A 213 33.02 -36.04 26.24
N THR A 214 33.82 -35.56 25.30
CA THR A 214 35.14 -36.07 24.98
C THR A 214 36.16 -34.98 25.23
N VAL A 215 37.14 -35.27 26.09
CA VAL A 215 38.23 -34.35 26.44
C VAL A 215 39.55 -35.02 26.09
N LYS A 216 40.42 -34.29 25.40
CA LYS A 216 41.79 -34.72 25.09
C LYS A 216 42.81 -33.70 25.55
N LYS A 217 43.92 -34.20 26.07
CA LYS A 217 45.07 -33.39 26.46
C LYS A 217 46.35 -34.18 26.25
N GLN A 218 47.36 -33.55 25.67
CA GLN A 218 48.64 -34.17 25.40
C GLN A 218 49.29 -34.63 26.72
N GLY A 219 49.72 -35.91 26.74
CA GLY A 219 50.31 -36.52 27.95
C GLY A 219 49.28 -37.06 28.95
N TYR A 220 47.98 -36.99 28.65
CA TYR A 220 46.90 -37.58 29.45
C TYR A 220 46.12 -38.62 28.63
N TYR A 221 45.39 -39.50 29.31
CA TYR A 221 44.45 -40.40 28.67
C TYR A 221 43.19 -39.64 28.25
N ASP A 222 42.68 -39.94 27.05
CA ASP A 222 41.42 -39.41 26.55
C ASP A 222 40.26 -39.83 27.48
N ILE A 223 39.42 -38.87 27.86
CA ILE A 223 38.25 -39.12 28.71
C ILE A 223 36.98 -38.99 27.86
N GLN A 224 36.12 -40.01 27.94
CA GLN A 224 34.80 -40.01 27.35
C GLN A 224 33.75 -40.32 28.42
N GLN A 225 32.86 -39.38 28.69
CA GLN A 225 31.85 -39.51 29.73
C GLN A 225 30.46 -39.17 29.20
N SER A 226 29.51 -40.09 29.41
CA SER A 226 28.10 -39.90 29.05
C SER A 226 27.25 -39.47 30.25
N PHE A 227 26.29 -38.57 30.01
CA PHE A 227 25.34 -38.05 31.00
C PHE A 227 23.99 -37.71 30.35
N VAL A 228 22.94 -37.49 31.17
CA VAL A 228 21.53 -37.33 30.75
C VAL A 228 20.96 -35.96 31.18
#